data_AF-A0A1S1MTS3-F1
#
_entry.id   AF-A0A1S1MTS3-F1
#
_cell.length_a   1.000
_cell.length_b   1.000
_cell.length_c   1.000
_cell.angle_alpha   90.00
_cell.angle_beta   90.00
_cell.angle_gamma   90.00
#
_symmetry.space_group_name_H-M   'P 1'
#
loop_
_entity.id
_entity.type
_entity.pdbx_description
1 polymer ?
#
loop_
_entity_poly.entity_id
_entity_poly.type
_entity_poly.pdbx_seq_one_letter_code
_entity_poly.pdbx_strand_id
1 'polypeptide(L)'
;MQPDTVAQMLTLQYPQVSNIPALTWLIEEDRYLHGGSDPGTKALVVISKKEQWGFIFFANGGGLRTELGFELFRHDVDEYLNRYGPPLNNKY
;
A
#
# COMPACT_ATOMS: atom_id res chain seq x y z
N MET A 1 22.15 3.54 6.91
CA MET A 1 21.86 4.48 5.81
C MET A 1 21.16 3.67 4.72
N GLN A 2 20.02 4.12 4.20
CA GLN A 2 19.30 3.40 3.14
C GLN A 2 20.11 3.47 1.83
N PRO A 3 20.19 2.40 1.02
CA PRO A 3 20.90 2.47 -0.26
C PRO A 3 20.26 3.50 -1.19
N ASP A 4 21.08 4.28 -1.93
CA ASP A 4 20.61 5.36 -2.81
C ASP A 4 19.57 4.89 -3.83
N THR A 5 19.74 3.67 -4.35
CA THR A 5 18.80 3.04 -5.29
C THR A 5 17.41 2.83 -4.70
N VAL A 6 17.33 2.48 -3.41
CA VAL A 6 16.04 2.30 -2.72
C VAL A 6 15.39 3.66 -2.45
N ALA A 7 16.18 4.67 -2.07
CA ALA A 7 15.69 6.03 -1.89
C ALA A 7 15.11 6.60 -3.20
N GLN A 8 15.79 6.35 -4.34
CA GLN A 8 15.31 6.75 -5.67
C GLN A 8 14.01 6.05 -6.09
N MET A 9 13.84 4.76 -5.75
CA MET A 9 12.61 4.02 -6.04
C MET A 9 11.39 4.54 -5.26
N LEU A 10 11.61 5.00 -4.04
CA LEU A 10 10.53 5.47 -3.16
C LEU A 10 10.17 6.93 -3.42
N THR A 11 11.09 7.72 -4.00
CA THR A 11 10.84 9.14 -4.29
C THR A 11 9.94 9.30 -5.50
N LEU A 12 8.97 10.22 -5.41
CA LEU A 12 8.10 10.55 -6.52
C LEU A 12 8.92 11.07 -7.71
N GLN A 13 8.79 10.40 -8.85
CA GLN A 13 9.46 10.80 -10.06
C GLN A 13 8.67 11.96 -10.69
N TYR A 14 9.32 13.11 -10.83
CA TYR A 14 8.74 14.34 -11.42
C TYR A 14 7.65 15.04 -10.59
N PRO A 15 7.94 15.47 -9.34
CA PRO A 15 6.98 16.19 -8.49
C PRO A 15 6.46 17.49 -9.12
N GLN A 16 7.24 18.12 -9.98
CA GLN A 16 6.84 19.30 -10.73
C GLN A 16 5.71 19.06 -11.75
N VAL A 17 5.45 17.79 -12.12
CA VAL A 17 4.40 17.42 -13.10
C VAL A 17 3.11 16.99 -12.40
N SER A 18 3.22 16.27 -11.28
CA SER A 18 2.08 15.87 -10.46
C SER A 18 2.49 15.76 -9.00
N ASN A 19 1.81 16.51 -8.14
CA ASN A 19 1.93 16.35 -6.69
C ASN A 19 1.11 15.16 -6.17
N ILE A 20 0.32 14.52 -7.03
CA ILE A 20 -0.45 13.34 -6.69
C ILE A 20 0.43 12.12 -6.98
N PRO A 21 0.70 11.24 -6.00
CA PRO A 21 1.49 10.01 -6.17
C PRO A 21 0.79 8.93 -7.01
N ALA A 22 -0.14 9.31 -7.88
CA ALA A 22 -1.03 8.43 -8.64
C ALA A 22 -0.32 7.39 -9.52
N LEU A 23 1.00 7.50 -9.73
CA LEU A 23 1.80 6.59 -10.54
C LEU A 23 3.02 6.02 -9.79
N THR A 24 3.14 6.26 -8.49
CA THR A 24 4.32 5.89 -7.69
C THR A 24 3.93 5.40 -6.29
N TRP A 25 4.91 5.23 -5.42
CA TRP A 25 4.68 5.04 -4.00
C TRP A 25 4.18 6.34 -3.37
N LEU A 26 3.08 6.28 -2.64
CA LEU A 26 2.74 7.27 -1.63
C LEU A 26 3.58 6.99 -0.38
N ILE A 27 4.43 7.94 -0.01
CA ILE A 27 5.26 7.86 1.18
C ILE A 27 4.60 8.67 2.29
N GLU A 28 4.23 8.00 3.38
CA GLU A 28 3.78 8.65 4.62
C GLU A 28 4.85 8.51 5.69
N GLU A 29 4.70 9.16 6.84
CA GLU A 29 5.70 9.13 7.92
C GLU A 29 6.02 7.70 8.38
N ASP A 30 4.98 6.88 8.58
CA ASP A 30 5.06 5.55 9.18
C ASP A 30 4.95 4.40 8.17
N ARG A 31 4.72 4.67 6.88
CA ARG A 31 4.48 3.63 5.88
C ARG A 31 4.80 4.03 4.43
N TYR A 32 4.90 3.02 3.57
CA TYR A 32 4.89 3.15 2.12
C TYR A 32 3.63 2.49 1.56
N LEU A 33 2.97 3.17 0.62
CA LEU A 33 1.69 2.76 0.03
C LEU A 33 1.78 2.76 -1.48
N HIS A 34 1.20 1.76 -2.14
CA HIS A 34 0.97 1.79 -3.58
C HIS A 34 -0.39 1.19 -3.90
N GLY A 35 -1.16 1.86 -4.75
CA GLY A 35 -2.49 1.44 -5.13
C GLY A 35 -2.64 1.42 -6.64
N GLY A 36 -3.41 0.47 -7.14
CA GLY A 36 -3.80 0.38 -8.55
C GLY A 36 -5.27 0.00 -8.66
N SER A 37 -5.97 0.61 -9.60
CA SER A 37 -7.36 0.28 -9.88
C SER A 37 -7.59 0.22 -11.38
N ASP A 38 -8.09 -0.91 -11.85
CA ASP A 38 -8.55 -1.15 -13.21
C ASP A 38 -10.01 -1.62 -13.18
N PRO A 39 -10.76 -1.54 -14.28
CA PRO A 39 -12.09 -2.13 -14.35
C PRO A 39 -12.05 -3.61 -13.95
N GLY A 40 -12.77 -3.97 -12.87
CA GLY A 40 -12.84 -5.33 -12.35
C GLY A 40 -11.71 -5.74 -11.40
N THR A 41 -10.67 -4.92 -11.21
CA THR A 41 -9.51 -5.24 -10.36
C THR A 41 -9.08 -4.06 -9.51
N LYS A 42 -8.68 -4.34 -8.27
CA LYS A 42 -7.98 -3.37 -7.43
C LYS A 42 -6.86 -4.03 -6.64
N ALA A 43 -5.75 -3.33 -6.52
CA ALA A 43 -4.58 -3.75 -5.75
C ALA A 43 -4.19 -2.67 -4.74
N LEU A 44 -3.76 -3.11 -3.55
CA LEU A 44 -3.16 -2.24 -2.53
C LEU A 44 -1.93 -2.93 -1.95
N VAL A 45 -0.84 -2.18 -1.88
CA VAL A 45 0.42 -2.59 -1.26
C VAL A 45 0.72 -1.64 -0.11
N VAL A 46 1.05 -2.21 1.05
CA VAL A 46 1.42 -1.44 2.26
C VAL A 46 2.68 -2.04 2.86
N ILE A 47 3.62 -1.18 3.23
CA ILE A 47 4.82 -1.54 3.99
C ILE A 47 4.88 -0.62 5.22
N SER A 48 4.70 -1.18 6.41
CA SER A 48 4.83 -0.44 7.68
C SER A 48 6.30 -0.24 8.03
N LYS A 49 6.73 1.01 8.15
CA LYS A 49 8.09 1.38 8.60
C LYS A 49 8.25 1.13 10.09
N LYS A 50 7.18 1.34 10.88
CA LYS A 50 7.24 1.21 12.35
C LYS A 50 7.15 -0.25 12.78
N GLU A 51 6.15 -0.95 12.27
CA GLU A 51 5.80 -2.30 12.74
C GLU A 51 6.49 -3.41 11.93
N GLN A 52 7.26 -3.04 10.89
CA GLN A 52 8.12 -3.94 10.10
C GLN A 52 7.38 -5.10 9.42
N TRP A 53 6.11 -4.88 9.04
CA TRP A 53 5.32 -5.81 8.22
C TRP A 53 4.98 -5.19 6.87
N GLY A 54 4.61 -6.03 5.90
CA GLY A 54 4.06 -5.60 4.62
C GLY A 54 2.96 -6.54 4.14
N PHE A 55 2.01 -6.01 3.37
CA PHE A 55 0.99 -6.82 2.71
C PHE A 55 0.69 -6.35 1.30
N ILE A 56 0.17 -7.27 0.50
CA ILE A 56 -0.43 -7.01 -0.81
C ILE A 56 -1.84 -7.57 -0.78
N PHE A 57 -2.80 -6.74 -1.16
CA PHE A 57 -4.20 -7.11 -1.28
C PHE A 57 -4.65 -7.00 -2.73
N PHE A 58 -5.41 -8.00 -3.18
CA PHE A 58 -6.06 -8.04 -4.49
C PHE A 58 -7.55 -8.29 -4.31
N ALA A 59 -8.36 -7.54 -5.06
CA ALA A 59 -9.80 -7.74 -5.09
C ALA A 59 -10.35 -7.66 -6.51
N ASN A 60 -11.21 -8.62 -6.84
CA ASN A 60 -11.90 -8.71 -8.13
C ASN A 60 -13.23 -7.95 -8.07
N GLY A 61 -13.16 -6.64 -7.81
CA GLY A 61 -14.33 -5.78 -7.60
C GLY A 61 -14.07 -4.28 -7.82
N GLY A 62 -13.05 -3.93 -8.61
CA GLY A 62 -12.64 -2.54 -8.83
C GLY A 62 -13.51 -1.78 -9.83
N GLY A 63 -13.66 -0.48 -9.62
CA GLY A 63 -14.25 0.47 -10.57
C GLY A 63 -13.72 1.88 -10.36
N LEU A 64 -13.98 2.79 -11.30
CA LEU A 64 -13.47 4.18 -11.31
C LEU A 64 -13.81 5.04 -10.06
N ARG A 65 -14.69 4.57 -9.17
CA ARG A 65 -15.16 5.30 -7.97
C ARG A 65 -15.12 4.52 -6.66
N THR A 66 -14.52 3.33 -6.62
CA THR A 66 -14.55 2.44 -5.45
C THR A 66 -13.45 2.76 -4.41
N GLU A 67 -13.32 4.02 -3.99
CA GLU A 67 -12.31 4.43 -3.01
C GLU A 67 -12.76 4.19 -1.56
N LEU A 68 -13.98 4.60 -1.20
CA LEU A 68 -14.49 4.55 0.18
C LEU A 68 -14.48 3.14 0.82
N GLY A 69 -14.79 2.09 0.06
CA GLY A 69 -14.84 0.72 0.60
C GLY A 69 -13.47 0.15 0.98
N PHE A 70 -12.39 0.71 0.45
CA PHE A 70 -11.03 0.22 0.68
C PHE A 70 -10.29 0.98 1.78
N GLU A 71 -10.67 2.22 2.08
CA GLU A 71 -10.15 2.93 3.26
C GLU A 71 -10.52 2.18 4.55
N LEU A 72 -11.75 1.68 4.62
CA LEU A 72 -12.24 0.81 5.70
C LEU A 72 -11.50 -0.52 5.71
N PHE A 73 -11.34 -1.17 4.55
CA PHE A 73 -10.60 -2.43 4.45
C PHE A 73 -9.14 -2.30 4.89
N ARG A 74 -8.46 -1.20 4.52
CA ARG A 74 -7.10 -0.91 4.98
C ARG A 74 -7.04 -0.79 6.49
N HIS A 75 -7.99 -0.09 7.10
CA HIS A 75 -8.06 0.04 8.55
C HIS A 75 -8.21 -1.32 9.24
N ASP A 76 -9.10 -2.17 8.75
CA ASP A 76 -9.34 -3.49 9.32
C ASP A 76 -8.12 -4.42 9.18
N VAL A 77 -7.41 -4.35 8.04
CA VAL A 77 -6.16 -5.09 7.83
C VAL A 77 -5.04 -4.55 8.72
N ASP A 78 -4.91 -3.23 8.87
CA ASP A 78 -3.95 -2.61 9.77
C ASP A 78 -4.21 -3.07 11.22
N GLU A 79 -5.46 -3.05 11.68
CA GLU A 79 -5.84 -3.51 13.02
C GLU A 79 -5.51 -5.00 13.21
N TYR A 80 -5.89 -5.84 12.24
CA TYR A 80 -5.59 -7.27 12.26
C TYR A 80 -4.09 -7.53 12.34
N LEU A 81 -3.29 -6.93 11.45
CA LEU A 81 -1.84 -7.15 11.38
C LEU A 81 -1.12 -6.60 12.61
N ASN A 82 -1.57 -5.47 13.17
CA ASN A 82 -0.99 -4.94 14.41
C ASN A 82 -1.32 -5.82 15.62
N ARG A 83 -2.50 -6.46 15.65
CA ARG A 83 -2.90 -7.33 16.77
C ARG A 83 -2.32 -8.74 16.67
N TYR A 84 -2.29 -9.32 15.46
CA TYR A 84 -1.99 -10.74 15.25
C TYR A 84 -0.69 -10.99 14.48
N GLY A 85 -0.08 -9.94 13.91
CA GLY A 85 1.00 -10.09 12.94
C GLY A 85 0.49 -10.62 11.59
N PRO A 86 1.39 -10.73 10.60
CA PRO A 86 1.05 -11.40 9.34
C PRO A 86 0.69 -12.87 9.61
N PRO A 87 -0.27 -13.45 8.87
CA PRO A 87 -0.57 -14.87 8.98
C PRO A 87 0.65 -15.68 8.52
N LEU A 88 1.49 -16.08 9.48
CA LEU A 88 2.65 -16.92 9.24
C LEU A 88 2.15 -18.34 9.00
N ASN A 89 2.23 -18.82 7.75
CA ASN A 89 2.00 -20.20 7.27
C ASN A 89 1.62 -21.25 8.34
N ASN A 90 0.44 -21.11 8.94
CA ASN A 90 -0.20 -22.21 9.64
C ASN A 90 -0.87 -23.01 8.54
N LYS A 91 -0.14 -24.01 8.05
CA LYS A 91 -0.68 -25.05 7.18
C LYS A 91 -1.86 -25.66 7.93
N TYR A 92 -3.08 -25.45 7.43
CA TYR A 92 -4.21 -26.32 7.74
C TYR A 92 -3.91 -27.72 7.20
#